data_AF-A0A924XGA0-F1
#
_entry.id   AF-A0A924XGA0-F1
#
_cell.length_a   1.000
_cell.length_b   1.000
_cell.length_c   1.000
_cell.angle_alpha   90.00
_cell.angle_beta   90.00
_cell.angle_gamma   90.00
#
_symmetry.space_group_name_H-M   'P 1'
#
loop_
_entity.id
_entity.type
_entity.pdbx_description
1 polymer ?
#
loop_
_entity_poly.entity_id
_entity_poly.type
_entity_poly.pdbx_seq_one_letter_code
_entity_poly.pdbx_strand_id
1 'polypeptide(L)'
;MPSRPSYGVGSGFIVDAKGYVITNYHVIEDANRIIVKLEGGEEFIAQVVGTDEETDVAVLKINAGKDLPAVKLGDSTIAQVGDWVLAIGSPFGLDQTVTAGII
;
A
#
# COMPACT_ATOMS: atom_id res chain seq x y z
N MET A 1 -29.05 10.10 -11.36
CA MET A 1 -28.45 8.93 -12.04
C MET A 1 -27.75 8.08 -10.98
N PRO A 2 -27.78 6.74 -11.03
CA PRO A 2 -26.98 5.95 -10.10
C PRO A 2 -25.51 6.17 -10.44
N SER A 3 -24.73 6.64 -9.47
CA SER A 3 -23.28 6.75 -9.58
C SER A 3 -22.70 5.36 -9.87
N ARG A 4 -21.95 5.22 -10.97
CA ARG A 4 -21.12 4.02 -11.17
C ARG A 4 -20.15 3.93 -9.99
N PRO A 5 -19.92 2.73 -9.41
CA PRO A 5 -18.87 2.56 -8.41
C PRO A 5 -17.56 3.09 -8.99
N SER A 6 -16.98 4.09 -8.33
CA SER A 6 -15.62 4.53 -8.60
C SER A 6 -14.68 3.50 -8.01
N TYR A 7 -13.74 2.99 -8.80
CA TYR A 7 -12.70 2.09 -8.31
C TYR A 7 -11.40 2.87 -8.23
N GLY A 8 -10.97 3.19 -7.02
CA GLY A 8 -9.60 3.63 -6.74
C GLY A 8 -8.66 2.44 -6.77
N VAL A 9 -7.49 2.59 -7.38
CA VAL A 9 -6.45 1.57 -7.43
C VAL A 9 -5.15 2.20 -6.98
N GLY A 10 -4.47 1.54 -6.06
CA GLY A 10 -3.18 1.98 -5.55
C GLY A 10 -2.35 0.81 -5.07
N SER A 11 -1.25 1.13 -4.40
CA SER A 11 -0.29 0.15 -3.88
C SER A 11 -0.01 0.42 -2.41
N GLY A 12 0.51 -0.58 -1.72
CA GLY A 12 0.90 -0.46 -0.33
C GLY A 12 1.82 -1.60 0.07
N PHE A 13 2.43 -1.46 1.24
CA PHE A 13 3.36 -2.45 1.78
C PHE A 13 2.91 -2.92 3.15
N ILE A 14 3.03 -4.23 3.38
CA ILE A 14 2.84 -4.80 4.72
C ILE A 14 4.06 -4.44 5.56
N VAL A 15 3.87 -3.73 6.67
CA VAL A 15 4.96 -3.26 7.55
C VAL A 15 5.06 -4.04 8.87
N ASP A 16 4.05 -4.87 9.16
CA ASP A 16 4.06 -5.75 10.33
C ASP A 16 3.36 -7.07 9.97
N ALA A 17 3.93 -8.18 10.44
CA ALA A 17 3.48 -9.54 10.13
C ALA A 17 2.03 -9.82 10.52
N LYS A 18 1.48 -9.05 11.47
CA LYS A 18 0.07 -9.14 11.87
C LYS A 18 -0.88 -8.57 10.81
N GLY A 19 -0.37 -7.98 9.71
CA GLY A 19 -1.16 -7.48 8.59
C GLY A 19 -1.46 -5.99 8.67
N TYR A 20 -0.52 -5.19 9.18
CA TYR A 20 -0.59 -3.73 9.03
C TYR A 20 0.00 -3.33 7.68
N VAL A 21 -0.74 -2.51 6.94
CA VAL A 21 -0.38 -2.08 5.58
C VAL A 21 -0.29 -0.55 5.57
N ILE A 22 0.79 -0.02 4.99
CA ILE A 22 0.91 1.42 4.72
C ILE A 22 0.61 1.66 3.24
N THR A 23 -0.17 2.70 2.97
CA THR A 23 -0.51 3.20 1.64
C THR A 23 -0.67 4.72 1.68
N ASN A 24 -1.06 5.34 0.57
CA ASN A 24 -1.35 6.76 0.52
C ASN A 24 -2.79 7.07 0.94
N TYR A 25 -3.01 8.25 1.51
CA TYR A 25 -4.34 8.70 1.92
C TYR A 25 -5.25 8.90 0.71
N HIS A 26 -4.77 9.56 -0.35
CA HIS A 26 -5.56 9.80 -1.57
C HIS A 26 -5.99 8.51 -2.29
N VAL A 27 -5.35 7.36 -2.01
CA VAL A 27 -5.74 6.06 -2.59
C VAL A 27 -7.03 5.53 -1.93
N ILE A 28 -7.23 5.85 -0.66
CA ILE A 28 -8.36 5.37 0.14
C ILE A 28 -9.41 6.46 0.41
N GLU A 29 -9.16 7.70 -0.01
CA GLU A 29 -10.09 8.80 0.14
C GLU A 29 -11.44 8.45 -0.52
N ASP A 30 -12.53 8.77 0.18
CA ASP A 30 -13.91 8.47 -0.24
C ASP A 30 -14.23 6.98 -0.52
N ALA A 31 -13.33 6.05 -0.19
CA ALA A 31 -13.54 4.63 -0.42
C ALA A 31 -14.56 4.05 0.57
N ASN A 32 -15.72 3.61 0.06
CA ASN A 32 -16.72 2.91 0.88
C ASN A 32 -16.25 1.53 1.36
N ARG A 33 -15.35 0.88 0.60
CA ARG A 33 -14.81 -0.44 0.91
C ARG A 33 -13.40 -0.53 0.33
N ILE A 34 -12.47 -1.00 1.17
CA ILE A 34 -11.07 -1.18 0.79
C ILE A 34 -10.80 -2.69 0.73
N ILE A 35 -10.27 -3.14 -0.42
CA ILE A 35 -9.84 -4.52 -0.64
C ILE A 35 -8.34 -4.49 -0.89
N VAL A 36 -7.58 -5.24 -0.08
CA VAL A 36 -6.15 -5.44 -0.29
C VAL A 36 -5.96 -6.79 -0.95
N LYS A 37 -5.31 -6.78 -2.11
CA LYS A 37 -4.94 -7.98 -2.86
C LYS A 37 -3.45 -8.23 -2.67
N LEU A 38 -3.08 -9.42 -2.20
CA LEU A 38 -1.70 -9.82 -1.99
C LEU A 38 -1.07 -10.37 -3.29
N GLU A 39 0.26 -10.39 -3.32
CA GLU A 39 1.03 -11.15 -4.30
C GLU A 39 0.66 -12.64 -4.16
N GLY A 40 0.05 -13.22 -5.19
CA GLY A 40 -0.57 -14.55 -5.15
C GLY A 40 -2.09 -14.55 -5.27
N GLY A 41 -2.73 -13.37 -5.22
CA GLY A 41 -4.15 -13.18 -5.56
C GLY A 41 -5.13 -13.34 -4.40
N GLU A 42 -4.66 -13.60 -3.18
CA GLU A 42 -5.50 -13.59 -1.98
C GLU A 42 -6.03 -12.16 -1.72
N GLU A 43 -7.33 -12.01 -1.46
CA GLU A 43 -7.98 -10.72 -1.20
C GLU A 43 -8.53 -10.64 0.23
N PHE A 44 -8.33 -9.49 0.86
CA PHE A 44 -8.77 -9.22 2.23
C PHE A 44 -9.50 -7.88 2.31
N ILE A 45 -10.59 -7.85 3.07
CA ILE A 45 -11.21 -6.58 3.45
C ILE A 45 -10.30 -5.90 4.46
N ALA A 46 -9.91 -4.66 4.16
CA ALA A 46 -9.10 -3.85 5.06
C ALA A 46 -9.96 -2.92 5.90
N GLN A 47 -9.49 -2.65 7.11
CA GLN A 47 -10.01 -1.63 8.00
C GLN A 47 -9.00 -0.49 8.11
N VAL A 48 -9.49 0.75 8.11
CA VAL A 48 -8.64 1.92 8.35
C VAL A 48 -8.26 1.96 9.84
N VAL A 49 -6.96 1.98 10.13
CA VAL A 49 -6.43 2.14 11.50
C VAL A 49 -6.21 3.61 11.81
N GLY A 50 -5.70 4.36 10.84
CA GLY A 50 -5.45 5.80 10.95
C GLY A 50 -5.00 6.39 9.62
N THR A 51 -5.14 7.71 9.51
CA THR A 51 -4.80 8.49 8.32
C THR A 51 -4.18 9.81 8.72
N ASP A 52 -3.32 10.33 7.86
CA ASP A 52 -2.77 11.67 7.94
C ASP A 52 -2.84 12.29 6.54
N GLU A 53 -3.76 13.25 6.38
CA GLU A 53 -4.00 13.95 5.13
C GLU A 53 -2.84 14.89 4.76
N GLU A 54 -2.16 15.48 5.74
CA GLU A 54 -1.07 16.44 5.48
C GLU A 54 0.15 15.77 4.85
N THR A 55 0.44 14.54 5.26
CA THR A 55 1.55 13.74 4.72
C THR A 55 1.14 12.73 3.65
N ASP A 56 -0.15 12.67 3.30
CA ASP A 56 -0.74 11.71 2.36
C ASP A 56 -0.45 10.24 2.73
N VAL A 57 -0.59 9.89 4.02
CA VAL A 57 -0.31 8.54 4.55
C VAL A 57 -1.57 7.93 5.16
N ALA A 58 -1.79 6.64 4.90
CA ALA A 58 -2.82 5.84 5.55
C ALA A 58 -2.27 4.50 6.06
N VAL A 59 -2.76 4.07 7.23
CA VAL A 59 -2.49 2.77 7.80
C VAL A 59 -3.77 1.94 7.79
N LEU A 60 -3.68 0.76 7.20
CA LEU A 60 -4.74 -0.21 7.08
C LEU A 60 -4.41 -1.48 7.87
N LYS A 61 -5.45 -2.23 8.24
CA LYS A 61 -5.34 -3.54 8.88
C LYS A 61 -6.11 -4.58 8.08
N ILE A 62 -5.44 -5.68 7.76
CA ILE A 62 -6.06 -6.89 7.20
C ILE A 62 -5.91 -8.06 8.17
N ASN A 63 -6.83 -9.02 8.10
CA ASN A 63 -6.77 -10.25 8.88
C ASN A 63 -6.60 -11.46 7.95
N ALA A 64 -5.37 -11.95 7.85
CA ALA A 64 -5.03 -13.09 7.00
C ALA A 64 -5.09 -14.45 7.74
N GLY A 65 -5.31 -14.46 9.06
CA GLY A 65 -5.27 -15.69 9.87
C GLY A 65 -3.90 -16.38 9.96
N LYS A 66 -2.86 -15.77 9.39
CA LYS A 66 -1.46 -16.20 9.38
C LYS A 66 -0.53 -14.98 9.41
N ASP A 67 0.71 -15.18 9.82
CA ASP A 67 1.73 -14.15 9.71
C ASP A 67 2.04 -13.86 8.24
N LEU A 68 2.14 -12.58 7.89
CA LEU A 68 2.42 -12.10 6.55
C LEU A 68 3.89 -11.67 6.40
N PRO A 69 4.48 -11.82 5.21
CA PRO A 69 5.76 -11.18 4.90
C PRO A 69 5.63 -9.66 5.05
N ALA A 70 6.52 -9.07 5.86
CA ALA A 70 6.52 -7.63 6.12
C ALA A 70 7.86 -7.01 5.72
N VAL A 71 7.79 -5.82 5.10
CA VAL A 71 8.98 -5.03 4.79
C VAL A 71 9.51 -4.39 6.07
N LYS A 72 10.83 -4.23 6.16
CA LYS A 72 11.46 -3.43 7.22
C LYS A 72 11.61 -2.00 6.73
N LEU A 73 11.22 -1.05 7.56
CA LEU A 73 11.49 0.36 7.29
C LEU A 73 12.99 0.64 7.44
N GLY A 74 13.56 1.29 6.43
CA GLY A 74 14.92 1.80 6.47
C GLY A 74 15.00 3.15 7.17
N ASP A 75 16.22 3.58 7.48
CA ASP A 75 16.50 4.94 7.92
C ASP A 75 16.67 5.84 6.68
N SER A 76 15.78 6.81 6.52
CA SER A 76 15.83 7.73 5.37
C SER A 76 16.88 8.84 5.55
N THR A 77 17.39 9.07 6.77
CA THR A 77 18.36 10.14 7.04
C THR A 77 19.76 9.85 6.51
N ILE A 78 20.04 8.57 6.24
CA ILE A 78 21.32 8.11 5.68
C ILE A 78 21.31 7.99 4.16
N ALA A 79 20.14 8.11 3.52
CA ALA A 79 20.00 7.97 2.08
C ALA A 79 20.60 9.19 1.35
N GLN A 80 21.33 8.95 0.25
CA GLN A 80 22.09 9.98 -0.48
C GLN A 80 21.75 10.00 -1.97
N VAL A 81 21.90 11.17 -2.59
CA VAL A 81 21.82 11.31 -4.06
C VAL A 81 22.81 10.36 -4.73
N GLY A 82 22.32 9.55 -5.66
CA GLY A 82 23.09 8.50 -6.32
C GLY A 82 22.94 7.10 -5.72
N ASP A 83 22.28 6.95 -4.56
CA ASP A 83 21.92 5.63 -4.04
C ASP A 83 20.90 4.96 -4.96
N TRP A 84 21.05 3.65 -5.15
CA TRP A 84 20.10 2.87 -5.95
C TRP A 84 18.76 2.74 -5.22
N VAL A 85 17.67 2.93 -5.97
CA VAL A 85 16.30 2.72 -5.49
C VAL A 85 15.54 1.78 -6.41
N LEU A 86 14.62 1.01 -5.81
CA LEU A 86 13.62 0.24 -6.54
C LEU A 86 12.23 0.75 -6.15
N ALA A 87 11.48 1.22 -7.15
CA ALA A 87 10.07 1.50 -7.01
C ALA A 87 9.28 0.23 -7.32
N ILE A 88 8.44 -0.17 -6.38
CA ILE A 88 7.58 -1.35 -6.47
C ILE A 88 6.13 -0.87 -6.34
N GLY A 89 5.27 -1.31 -7.26
CA GLY A 89 3.85 -1.01 -7.20
C GLY A 89 3.04 -1.81 -8.21
N SER A 90 1.73 -1.67 -8.17
CA SER A 90 0.78 -2.27 -9.11
C SER A 90 0.06 -1.14 -9.86
N PRO A 91 0.71 -0.52 -10.86
CA PRO A 91 0.02 0.44 -11.72
C PRO A 91 -1.12 -0.29 -12.43
N PHE A 92 -2.33 0.28 -12.37
CA PHE A 92 -3.57 -0.27 -12.93
C PHE A 92 -4.13 -1.55 -12.27
N GLY A 93 -3.60 -1.98 -11.12
CA GLY A 93 -4.14 -3.14 -10.39
C GLY A 93 -3.84 -4.49 -11.07
N LEU A 94 -2.90 -4.46 -12.02
CA LEU A 94 -2.33 -5.62 -12.71
C LEU A 94 -1.08 -6.14 -11.95
N ASP A 95 -0.39 -7.11 -12.53
CA ASP A 95 0.84 -7.68 -11.96
C ASP A 95 1.84 -6.60 -11.48
N GLN A 96 2.50 -6.91 -10.37
CA GLN A 96 3.45 -6.01 -9.70
C GLN A 96 4.56 -5.57 -10.67
N THR A 97 4.71 -4.27 -10.82
CA THR A 97 5.76 -3.63 -11.61
C THR A 97 6.90 -3.21 -10.69
N VAL A 98 8.13 -3.44 -11.17
CA VAL A 98 9.37 -3.02 -10.50
C VAL A 98 10.14 -2.12 -11.45
N THR A 99 10.55 -0.94 -10.96
CA THR A 99 11.38 0.03 -11.70
C THR A 99 12.60 0.37 -10.88
N ALA A 100 13.79 0.33 -11.50
CA ALA A 100 15.04 0.69 -10.84
C ALA A 100 15.47 2.11 -11.24
N GLY A 101 16.06 2.84 -10.29
CA GLY A 101 16.58 4.18 -10.48
C GLY A 101 17.62 4.55 -9.43
N ILE A 102 17.90 5.83 -9.33
CA ILE A 102 18.76 6.41 -8.30
C ILE A 102 18.02 7.55 -7.61
N ILE A 103 18.39 7.84 -6.35
CA ILE A 103 17.96 9.07 -5.64
C ILE A 103 18.51 10.30 -6.35
#